data_AF-A0A8T2KUP0-F1
#
_entry.id   AF-A0A8T2KUP0-F1
#
_cell.length_a   1.000
_cell.length_b   1.000
_cell.length_c   1.000
_cell.angle_alpha   90.00
_cell.angle_beta   90.00
_cell.angle_gamma   90.00
#
_symmetry.space_group_name_H-M   'P 1'
#
loop_
_entity.id
_entity.type
_entity.pdbx_description
1 polymer ?
#
loop_
_entity_poly.entity_id
_entity_poly.type
_entity_poly.pdbx_seq_one_letter_code
_entity_poly.pdbx_strand_id
1 'polypeptide(L)'
;MDGISTEKSFMVESLLKSCNFRQKLRYNVSVEELMSINGLVSHLRTSQSNKVSLRKVLTDVGVVPSQSTRLTSLCSKLTEDEAADLATDLEKLACNFIDFKMAAEARRSSGDKTTELSRTKAFREFLAQTKKALIPFMSWYDTVTHGLGPKAFGITVQIMDTYLNQVIQQLSEDLGS
;
A
#
# COMPACT_ATOMS: atom_id res chain seq x y z
N MET A 1 -3.79 11.59 41.45
CA MET A 1 -3.35 10.24 41.85
C MET A 1 -3.58 9.34 40.66
N ASP A 2 -2.47 8.91 40.11
CA ASP A 2 -2.29 8.13 38.89
C ASP A 2 -2.96 6.75 38.94
N GLY A 3 -3.24 6.16 37.77
CA GLY A 3 -3.81 4.82 37.74
C GLY A 3 -4.08 4.14 36.39
N ILE A 4 -3.21 4.33 35.39
CA ILE A 4 -2.86 3.35 34.34
C ILE A 4 -4.03 2.77 33.52
N SER A 5 -4.35 3.43 32.39
CA SER A 5 -4.88 2.72 31.23
C SER A 5 -3.77 1.83 30.68
N THR A 6 -3.68 0.58 31.14
CA THR A 6 -2.84 -0.43 30.49
C THR A 6 -3.47 -0.71 29.14
N GLU A 7 -3.01 -0.01 28.10
CA GLU A 7 -3.11 -0.48 26.71
C GLU A 7 -2.54 -1.89 26.68
N LYS A 8 -3.44 -2.89 26.70
CA LYS A 8 -3.06 -4.29 26.66
C LYS A 8 -2.50 -4.60 25.28
N SER A 9 -1.19 -4.53 25.14
CA SER A 9 -0.49 -4.92 23.91
C SER A 9 0.22 -6.26 24.11
N PHE A 10 0.43 -7.00 23.01
CA PHE A 10 1.22 -8.23 23.04
C PHE A 10 2.05 -8.41 21.77
N MET A 11 3.15 -9.16 21.91
CA MET A 11 4.12 -9.37 20.85
C MET A 11 3.72 -10.50 19.89
N VAL A 12 3.85 -10.26 18.58
CA VAL A 12 3.60 -11.22 17.52
C VAL A 12 4.81 -11.33 16.58
N GLU A 13 5.16 -12.53 16.12
CA GLU A 13 6.18 -12.73 15.08
C GLU A 13 5.61 -12.53 13.67
N SER A 14 6.27 -11.68 12.87
CA SER A 14 6.01 -11.52 11.43
C SER A 14 6.50 -12.71 10.63
N LEU A 15 5.78 -13.00 9.53
CA LEU A 15 6.20 -13.99 8.55
C LEU A 15 6.70 -13.38 7.25
N LEU A 16 6.62 -12.06 7.08
CA LEU A 16 7.37 -11.42 6.02
C LEU A 16 8.86 -11.54 6.34
N LYS A 17 9.60 -12.18 5.44
CA LYS A 17 11.06 -12.14 5.51
C LYS A 17 11.44 -10.69 5.23
N SER A 18 12.15 -10.07 6.16
CA SER A 18 12.82 -8.81 5.84
C SER A 18 13.71 -9.05 4.62
N CYS A 19 14.02 -7.99 3.86
CA CYS A 19 14.98 -8.05 2.76
C CYS A 19 16.33 -8.68 3.18
N ASN A 20 16.61 -8.73 4.48
CA ASN A 20 17.55 -9.66 5.10
C ASN A 20 16.83 -10.95 5.56
N PHE A 21 16.84 -11.98 4.71
CA PHE A 21 16.20 -13.30 4.89
C PHE A 21 16.54 -14.08 6.20
N ARG A 22 17.33 -13.50 7.11
CA ARG A 22 17.78 -14.09 8.39
C ARG A 22 17.12 -13.48 9.63
N GLN A 23 16.38 -12.37 9.52
CA GLN A 23 15.74 -11.73 10.67
C GLN A 23 14.24 -12.02 10.72
N LYS A 24 13.76 -12.50 11.87
CA LYS A 24 12.34 -12.54 12.21
C LYS A 24 11.95 -11.21 12.85
N LEU A 25 11.00 -10.49 12.24
CA LEU A 25 10.44 -9.27 12.82
C LEU A 25 9.40 -9.63 13.89
N ARG A 26 9.34 -8.83 14.96
CA ARG A 26 8.32 -8.93 16.01
C ARG A 26 7.63 -7.59 16.15
N TYR A 27 6.30 -7.59 16.16
CA TYR A 27 5.46 -6.39 16.25
C TYR A 27 4.68 -6.40 17.56
N ASN A 28 4.53 -5.23 18.18
CA ASN A 28 3.70 -5.05 19.37
C ASN A 28 2.32 -4.57 18.92
N VAL A 29 1.28 -5.34 19.23
CA VAL A 29 -0.08 -5.11 18.71
C VAL A 29 -1.03 -4.73 19.84
N SER A 30 -1.80 -3.66 19.67
CA SER A 30 -2.79 -3.14 20.62
C SER A 30 -4.18 -3.80 20.45
N VAL A 31 -5.01 -3.79 21.50
CA VAL A 31 -6.37 -4.38 21.46
C VAL A 31 -7.27 -3.77 20.38
N GLU A 32 -7.02 -2.52 19.98
CA GLU A 32 -7.79 -1.82 18.96
C GLU A 32 -7.41 -2.27 17.54
N GLU A 33 -6.13 -2.57 17.29
CA GLU A 33 -5.64 -3.22 16.06
C GLU A 33 -6.20 -4.65 15.88
N LEU A 34 -6.74 -5.21 16.97
CA LEU A 34 -7.26 -6.58 17.10
C LEU A 34 -8.75 -6.74 16.73
N MET A 35 -9.43 -5.67 16.29
CA MET A 35 -10.88 -5.65 15.97
C MET A 35 -11.32 -6.56 14.80
N SER A 36 -10.43 -7.42 14.29
CA SER A 36 -10.67 -8.31 13.16
C SER A 36 -10.09 -9.70 13.45
N ILE A 37 -10.95 -10.75 13.47
CA ILE A 37 -10.54 -12.18 13.52
C ILE A 37 -9.42 -12.46 12.51
N ASN A 38 -9.41 -11.74 11.40
CA ASN A 38 -8.53 -12.01 10.28
C ASN A 38 -7.21 -11.24 10.34
N GLY A 39 -7.15 -10.07 11.00
CA GLY A 39 -5.88 -9.44 11.39
C GLY A 39 -5.12 -10.34 12.35
N LEU A 40 -5.83 -10.90 13.31
CA LEU A 40 -5.31 -11.87 14.27
C LEU A 40 -4.85 -13.21 13.62
N VAL A 41 -5.55 -13.68 12.58
CA VAL A 41 -5.12 -14.83 11.75
C VAL A 41 -3.94 -14.48 10.84
N SER A 42 -3.81 -13.22 10.42
CA SER A 42 -2.63 -12.70 9.71
C SER A 42 -1.38 -12.79 10.58
N HIS A 43 -1.53 -12.37 11.83
CA HIS A 43 -0.54 -12.42 12.89
C HIS A 43 -0.16 -13.86 13.32
N LEU A 44 -1.06 -14.84 13.25
CA LEU A 44 -0.85 -16.21 13.78
C LEU A 44 -0.72 -17.30 12.71
N ARG A 45 -0.22 -16.94 11.52
CA ARG A 45 -0.36 -17.68 10.26
C ARG A 45 0.17 -19.12 10.17
N THR A 46 0.88 -19.67 11.16
CA THR A 46 1.56 -20.97 11.01
C THR A 46 0.84 -22.17 11.62
N SER A 47 -0.28 -22.04 12.35
CA SER A 47 -1.00 -23.23 12.80
C SER A 47 -2.53 -23.13 12.69
N GLN A 48 -3.12 -24.16 12.10
CA GLN A 48 -4.57 -24.31 12.00
C GLN A 48 -5.20 -24.43 13.40
N SER A 49 -4.46 -24.99 14.37
CA SER A 49 -4.86 -25.04 15.78
C SER A 49 -4.94 -23.65 16.42
N ASN A 50 -4.01 -22.74 16.11
CA ASN A 50 -4.02 -21.38 16.65
C ASN A 50 -5.22 -20.60 16.12
N LYS A 51 -5.63 -20.77 14.86
CA LYS A 51 -6.84 -20.11 14.32
C LYS A 51 -8.12 -20.54 15.05
N VAL A 52 -8.23 -21.81 15.44
CA VAL A 52 -9.40 -22.33 16.17
C VAL A 52 -9.39 -21.81 17.62
N SER A 53 -8.26 -21.88 18.31
CA SER A 53 -8.11 -21.36 19.67
C SER A 53 -8.38 -19.85 19.74
N LEU A 54 -7.92 -19.11 18.73
CA LEU A 54 -8.10 -17.66 18.66
C LEU A 54 -9.55 -17.25 18.38
N ARG A 55 -10.24 -17.96 17.48
CA ARG A 55 -11.68 -17.76 17.27
C ARG A 55 -12.46 -18.01 18.55
N LYS A 56 -12.07 -19.02 19.33
CA LYS A 56 -12.67 -19.31 20.63
C LYS A 56 -12.45 -18.16 21.61
N VAL A 57 -11.20 -17.71 21.79
CA VAL A 57 -10.86 -16.57 22.66
C VAL A 57 -11.66 -15.32 22.29
N LEU A 58 -11.77 -15.00 21.00
CA LEU A 58 -12.51 -13.82 20.54
C LEU A 58 -14.02 -13.93 20.75
N THR A 59 -14.57 -15.13 20.56
CA THR A 59 -15.99 -15.39 20.84
C THR A 59 -16.26 -15.28 22.35
N ASP A 60 -15.33 -15.78 23.18
CA ASP A 60 -15.43 -15.74 24.64
C ASP A 60 -15.36 -14.28 25.17
N VAL A 61 -14.68 -13.36 24.47
CA VAL A 61 -14.68 -11.92 24.78
C VAL A 61 -15.75 -11.12 24.03
N GLY A 62 -16.69 -11.78 23.35
CA GLY A 62 -17.86 -11.15 22.72
C GLY A 62 -17.61 -10.50 21.35
N VAL A 63 -16.47 -10.74 20.71
CA VAL A 63 -16.11 -10.18 19.40
C VAL A 63 -16.58 -11.11 18.28
N VAL A 64 -17.67 -10.74 17.60
CA VAL A 64 -18.19 -11.45 16.42
C VAL A 64 -17.86 -10.63 15.16
N PRO A 65 -17.09 -11.17 14.18
CA PRO A 65 -16.71 -10.42 12.99
C PRO A 65 -17.92 -10.11 12.12
N SER A 66 -18.03 -8.86 11.72
CA SER A 66 -19.04 -8.43 10.76
C SER A 66 -18.78 -9.02 9.36
N GLN A 67 -19.81 -9.00 8.49
CA GLN A 67 -19.66 -9.38 7.09
C GLN A 67 -18.61 -8.53 6.35
N SER A 68 -18.43 -7.27 6.76
CA SER A 68 -17.34 -6.40 6.31
C SER A 68 -15.97 -6.99 6.70
N THR A 69 -15.81 -7.42 7.95
CA THR A 69 -14.58 -8.06 8.47
C THR A 69 -14.22 -9.36 7.73
N ARG A 70 -15.22 -10.06 7.15
CA ARG A 70 -15.00 -11.24 6.26
C ARG A 70 -14.49 -10.84 4.88
N LEU A 71 -14.82 -9.65 4.37
CA LEU A 71 -14.31 -9.13 3.09
C LEU A 71 -12.91 -8.54 3.26
N THR A 72 -12.64 -7.78 4.34
CA THR A 72 -11.31 -7.25 4.67
C THR A 72 -10.27 -8.37 4.85
N SER A 73 -10.69 -9.47 5.47
CA SER A 73 -9.94 -10.74 5.59
C SER A 73 -9.41 -11.32 4.30
N LEU A 74 -10.14 -11.13 3.20
CA LEU A 74 -9.83 -11.73 1.91
C LEU A 74 -8.82 -10.86 1.15
N CYS A 75 -8.81 -9.54 1.43
CA CYS A 75 -8.01 -8.58 0.69
C CYS A 75 -6.59 -8.40 1.24
N SER A 76 -6.34 -8.61 2.53
CA SER A 76 -4.97 -8.49 3.04
C SER A 76 -4.61 -9.61 3.99
N LYS A 77 -3.67 -10.42 3.53
CA LYS A 77 -2.86 -11.28 4.38
C LYS A 77 -1.70 -10.48 5.02
N LEU A 78 -1.82 -9.20 5.30
CA LEU A 78 -0.70 -8.40 5.82
C LEU A 78 -1.15 -7.66 7.06
N THR A 79 -0.27 -7.57 8.06
CA THR A 79 -0.41 -6.60 9.14
C THR A 79 -0.23 -5.17 8.62
N GLU A 80 -0.56 -4.15 9.41
CA GLU A 80 -0.34 -2.74 9.01
C GLU A 80 1.13 -2.42 8.78
N ASP A 81 2.02 -2.93 9.64
CA ASP A 81 3.47 -2.82 9.46
C ASP A 81 3.95 -3.58 8.22
N GLU A 82 3.47 -4.81 8.00
CA GLU A 82 3.79 -5.61 6.82
C GLU A 82 3.31 -4.94 5.52
N ALA A 83 2.16 -4.28 5.57
CA ALA A 83 1.61 -3.48 4.48
C ALA A 83 2.42 -2.20 4.23
N ALA A 84 2.88 -1.54 5.30
CA ALA A 84 3.74 -0.37 5.20
C ALA A 84 5.11 -0.72 4.59
N ASP A 85 5.76 -1.77 5.07
CA ASP A 85 7.03 -2.27 4.56
C ASP A 85 6.89 -2.68 3.08
N LEU A 86 5.82 -3.41 2.73
CA LEU A 86 5.56 -3.79 1.34
C LEU A 86 5.38 -2.56 0.44
N ALA A 87 4.67 -1.53 0.89
CA ALA A 87 4.53 -0.30 0.11
C ALA A 87 5.88 0.40 -0.12
N THR A 88 6.72 0.50 0.92
CA THR A 88 8.07 1.05 0.80
C THR A 88 8.94 0.24 -0.16
N ASP A 89 8.85 -1.08 -0.12
CA ASP A 89 9.58 -1.95 -1.05
C ASP A 89 9.07 -1.82 -2.48
N LEU A 90 7.75 -1.69 -2.70
CA LEU A 90 7.17 -1.42 -4.02
C LEU A 90 7.67 -0.09 -4.60
N GLU A 91 7.76 0.97 -3.79
CA GLU A 91 8.31 2.25 -4.22
C GLU A 91 9.78 2.12 -4.64
N LYS A 92 10.60 1.49 -3.80
CA LYS A 92 12.03 1.24 -4.11
C LYS A 92 12.19 0.41 -5.38
N LEU A 93 11.39 -0.63 -5.55
CA LEU A 93 11.42 -1.47 -6.74
C LEU A 93 11.06 -0.66 -8.00
N ALA A 94 10.01 0.16 -7.92
CA ALA A 94 9.62 1.02 -9.02
C ALA A 94 10.74 2.01 -9.40
N CYS A 95 11.33 2.69 -8.43
CA CYS A 95 12.42 3.65 -8.68
C CYS A 95 13.70 2.99 -9.21
N ASN A 96 14.03 1.76 -8.78
CA ASN A 96 15.28 1.11 -9.14
C ASN A 96 15.21 0.28 -10.42
N PHE A 97 14.02 -0.22 -10.80
CA PHE A 97 13.89 -1.19 -11.89
C PHE A 97 13.04 -0.70 -13.07
N ILE A 98 12.32 0.42 -12.94
CA ILE A 98 11.64 1.04 -14.08
C ILE A 98 12.58 2.05 -14.72
N ASP A 99 13.08 1.73 -15.91
CA ASP A 99 13.80 2.69 -16.73
C ASP A 99 12.82 3.63 -17.45
N PHE A 100 12.45 4.71 -16.75
CA PHE A 100 11.50 5.70 -17.26
C PHE A 100 12.01 6.42 -18.52
N LYS A 101 13.32 6.56 -18.65
CA LYS A 101 13.94 7.20 -19.82
C LYS A 101 13.81 6.30 -21.03
N MET A 102 14.23 5.04 -20.91
CA MET A 102 14.09 4.05 -21.99
C MET A 102 12.60 3.83 -22.34
N ALA A 103 11.71 3.85 -21.35
CA ALA A 103 10.27 3.76 -21.60
C ALA A 103 9.73 4.95 -22.41
N ALA A 104 10.20 6.17 -22.14
CA ALA A 104 9.84 7.36 -22.91
C ALA A 104 10.43 7.28 -24.34
N GLU A 105 11.69 6.90 -24.49
CA GLU A 105 12.36 6.73 -25.78
C GLU A 105 11.70 5.67 -26.67
N ALA A 106 11.21 4.58 -26.08
CA ALA A 106 10.49 3.52 -26.80
C ALA A 106 9.13 3.97 -27.35
N ARG A 107 8.62 5.14 -26.91
CA ARG A 107 7.38 5.71 -27.41
C ARG A 107 7.59 6.21 -28.84
N ARG A 108 6.99 5.52 -29.82
CA ARG A 108 6.94 6.01 -31.21
C ARG A 108 6.03 7.25 -31.26
N SER A 109 6.56 8.44 -31.58
CA SER A 109 5.72 9.59 -31.91
C SER A 109 5.13 9.38 -33.30
N SER A 110 3.83 9.16 -33.39
CA SER A 110 3.12 9.02 -34.67
C SER A 110 2.45 10.32 -35.11
N GLY A 111 2.49 11.38 -34.30
CA GLY A 111 1.82 12.66 -34.56
C GLY A 111 2.72 13.89 -34.41
N ASP A 112 2.10 15.06 -34.54
CA ASP A 112 2.74 16.35 -34.27
C ASP A 112 3.22 16.45 -32.81
N LYS A 113 4.53 16.68 -32.63
CA LYS A 113 5.19 16.72 -31.33
C LYS A 113 4.64 17.84 -30.44
N THR A 114 4.22 18.97 -31.01
CA THR A 114 3.65 20.10 -30.25
C THR A 114 2.30 19.73 -29.62
N THR A 115 1.45 19.08 -30.41
CA THR A 115 0.16 18.54 -29.95
C THR A 115 0.37 17.45 -28.91
N GLU A 116 1.31 16.53 -29.12
CA GLU A 116 1.63 15.47 -28.15
C GLU A 116 2.16 16.04 -26.82
N LEU A 117 3.03 17.04 -26.85
CA LEU A 117 3.53 17.72 -25.66
C LEU A 117 2.38 18.35 -24.87
N SER A 118 1.48 19.05 -25.56
CA SER A 118 0.32 19.69 -24.94
C SER A 118 -0.62 18.68 -24.29
N ARG A 119 -0.90 17.56 -24.97
CA ARG A 119 -1.72 16.46 -24.40
C ARG A 119 -1.05 15.81 -23.19
N THR A 120 0.26 15.60 -23.25
CA THR A 120 1.02 14.96 -22.16
C THR A 120 0.99 15.85 -20.90
N LYS A 121 1.20 17.16 -21.06
CA LYS A 121 1.07 18.14 -19.96
C LYS A 121 -0.34 18.17 -19.38
N ALA A 122 -1.37 18.20 -20.23
CA ALA A 122 -2.76 18.18 -19.79
C ALA A 122 -3.11 16.90 -19.03
N PHE A 123 -2.64 15.74 -19.49
CA PHE A 123 -2.87 14.47 -18.82
C PHE A 123 -2.16 14.39 -17.46
N ARG A 124 -0.92 14.91 -17.37
CA ARG A 124 -0.19 15.02 -16.10
C ARG A 124 -0.94 15.88 -15.09
N GLU A 125 -1.47 17.02 -15.52
CA GLU A 125 -2.26 17.90 -14.67
C GLU A 125 -3.56 17.21 -14.20
N PHE A 126 -4.26 16.53 -15.11
CA PHE A 126 -5.46 15.75 -14.78
C PHE A 126 -5.16 14.65 -13.74
N LEU A 127 -4.02 13.97 -13.87
CA LEU A 127 -3.57 12.95 -12.91
C LEU A 127 -3.34 13.56 -11.52
N ALA A 128 -2.68 14.72 -11.44
CA ALA A 128 -2.45 15.43 -10.18
C ALA A 128 -3.77 15.87 -9.52
N GLN A 129 -4.71 16.40 -10.30
CA GLN A 129 -6.04 16.79 -9.83
C GLN A 129 -6.85 15.58 -9.34
N THR A 130 -6.77 14.45 -10.06
CA THR A 130 -7.44 13.21 -9.68
C THR A 130 -6.89 12.68 -8.35
N LYS A 131 -5.57 12.64 -8.17
CA LYS A 131 -4.95 12.29 -6.88
C LYS A 131 -5.48 13.16 -5.76
N LYS A 132 -5.51 14.48 -5.95
CA LYS A 132 -6.02 15.44 -4.96
C LYS A 132 -7.50 15.23 -4.64
N ALA A 133 -8.32 14.96 -5.66
CA ALA A 133 -9.76 14.75 -5.50
C ALA A 133 -10.08 13.45 -4.75
N LEU A 134 -9.25 12.41 -4.91
CA LEU A 134 -9.48 11.11 -4.28
C LEU A 134 -9.00 11.03 -2.82
N ILE A 135 -7.99 11.80 -2.42
CA ILE A 135 -7.42 11.77 -1.05
C ILE A 135 -8.48 11.79 0.06
N PRO A 136 -9.48 12.71 0.06
CA PRO A 136 -10.48 12.76 1.13
C PRO A 136 -11.34 11.49 1.26
N PHE A 137 -11.44 10.69 0.19
CA PHE A 137 -12.27 9.47 0.14
C PHE A 137 -11.47 8.20 0.40
N MET A 138 -10.17 8.31 0.68
CA MET A 138 -9.30 7.14 0.85
C MET A 138 -9.37 6.51 2.24
N SER A 139 -10.03 7.12 3.23
CA SER A 139 -10.06 6.59 4.61
C SER A 139 -10.63 5.17 4.70
N TRP A 140 -11.73 4.89 4.00
CA TRP A 140 -12.29 3.54 3.98
C TRP A 140 -11.37 2.55 3.24
N TYR A 141 -10.73 3.01 2.16
CA TYR A 141 -9.76 2.21 1.41
C TYR A 141 -8.52 1.89 2.26
N ASP A 142 -8.03 2.86 3.02
CA ASP A 142 -6.94 2.74 3.98
C ASP A 142 -7.24 1.67 5.03
N THR A 143 -8.42 1.76 5.65
CA THR A 143 -8.89 0.79 6.65
C THR A 143 -8.99 -0.62 6.08
N VAL A 144 -9.57 -0.80 4.88
CA VAL A 144 -9.75 -2.15 4.33
C VAL A 144 -8.48 -2.78 3.76
N THR A 145 -7.43 -1.98 3.59
CA THR A 145 -6.13 -2.41 3.05
C THR A 145 -5.00 -2.37 4.06
N HIS A 146 -5.29 -2.04 5.32
CA HIS A 146 -4.27 -1.89 6.38
C HIS A 146 -3.15 -0.92 5.97
N GLY A 147 -3.51 0.23 5.38
CA GLY A 147 -2.52 1.22 4.96
C GLY A 147 -1.86 0.97 3.60
N LEU A 148 -1.98 -0.23 3.03
CA LEU A 148 -1.33 -0.56 1.75
C LEU A 148 -1.95 0.21 0.58
N GLY A 149 -3.28 0.29 0.53
CA GLY A 149 -4.03 0.78 -0.61
C GLY A 149 -3.68 2.21 -1.00
N PRO A 150 -3.83 3.20 -0.11
CA PRO A 150 -3.48 4.58 -0.41
C PRO A 150 -2.00 4.76 -0.78
N LYS A 151 -1.09 4.02 -0.13
CA LYS A 151 0.33 4.05 -0.46
C LYS A 151 0.60 3.48 -1.87
N ALA A 152 0.04 2.33 -2.19
CA ALA A 152 0.16 1.70 -3.51
C ALA A 152 -0.44 2.57 -4.64
N PHE A 153 -1.58 3.23 -4.37
CA PHE A 153 -2.13 4.23 -5.27
C PHE A 153 -1.16 5.41 -5.46
N GLY A 154 -0.60 5.93 -4.36
CA GLY A 154 0.40 6.99 -4.39
C GLY A 154 1.61 6.66 -5.25
N ILE A 155 2.15 5.45 -5.08
CA ILE A 155 3.27 4.91 -5.86
C ILE A 155 2.89 4.80 -7.33
N THR A 156 1.71 4.29 -7.65
CA THR A 156 1.23 4.17 -9.04
C THR A 156 1.14 5.54 -9.72
N VAL A 157 0.59 6.54 -9.02
CA VAL A 157 0.52 7.91 -9.54
C VAL A 157 1.93 8.50 -9.72
N GLN A 158 2.86 8.22 -8.81
CA GLN A 158 4.25 8.69 -8.90
C GLN A 158 5.01 8.04 -10.07
N ILE A 159 4.80 6.76 -10.33
CA ILE A 159 5.34 6.06 -11.52
C ILE A 159 4.84 6.75 -12.80
N MET A 160 3.54 7.00 -12.88
CA MET A 160 2.95 7.69 -14.03
C MET A 160 3.47 9.12 -14.17
N ASP A 161 3.55 9.90 -13.10
CA ASP A 161 4.09 11.26 -13.12
C ASP A 161 5.55 11.29 -13.60
N THR A 162 6.37 10.37 -13.07
CA THR A 162 7.79 10.25 -13.44
C THR A 162 7.96 9.92 -14.92
N TYR A 163 7.17 8.96 -15.43
CA TYR A 163 7.14 8.65 -16.86
C TYR A 163 6.72 9.86 -17.71
N LEU A 164 5.62 10.53 -17.34
CA LEU A 164 5.13 11.70 -18.08
C LEU A 164 6.15 12.85 -18.09
N ASN A 165 6.91 13.02 -17.01
CA ASN A 165 8.02 13.98 -16.96
C ASN A 165 9.11 13.66 -17.97
N GLN A 166 9.51 12.39 -18.10
CA GLN A 166 10.50 11.97 -19.10
C GLN A 166 9.98 12.23 -20.52
N VAL A 167 8.71 11.93 -20.80
CA VAL A 167 8.09 12.22 -22.11
C VAL A 167 8.06 13.73 -22.40
N ILE A 168 7.73 14.56 -21.41
CA ILE A 168 7.72 16.02 -21.56
C ILE A 168 9.12 16.55 -21.83
N GLN A 169 10.14 16.05 -21.14
CA GLN A 169 11.55 16.43 -21.35
C GLN A 169 11.98 16.11 -22.78
N GLN A 170 11.80 14.85 -23.21
CA GLN A 170 12.16 14.41 -24.56
C GLN A 170 11.45 15.22 -25.65
N LEU A 171 10.13 15.44 -25.54
CA LEU A 171 9.38 16.22 -26.53
C LEU A 171 9.81 17.70 -26.56
N SER A 172 10.24 18.25 -25.42
CA SER A 172 10.68 19.65 -25.34
C SER A 172 12.08 19.82 -25.93
N GLU A 173 12.98 18.85 -25.73
CA GLU A 173 14.29 18.80 -26.38
C GLU A 173 14.15 18.66 -27.91
N ASP A 174 13.24 17.80 -28.35
CA ASP A 174 12.92 17.55 -29.77
C ASP A 174 12.33 18.76 -30.50
N LEU A 175 11.68 19.69 -29.80
CA LEU A 175 11.07 20.90 -30.37
C LEU A 175 12.01 22.11 -30.31
N GLY A 176 13.02 22.06 -29.44
CA GLY A 176 14.05 23.09 -29.31
C GLY A 176 15.30 22.84 -30.18
N SER A 177 15.41 21.64 -30.77
CA SER A 177 16.46 21.23 -31.72
C SER A 177 16.01 21.45 -33.15
#